data_AF-A0A947Z995-F1
#
_entry.id   AF-A0A947Z995-F1
#
_cell.length_a   1.000
_cell.length_b   1.000
_cell.length_c   1.000
_cell.angle_alpha   90.00
_cell.angle_beta   90.00
_cell.angle_gamma   90.00
#
_symmetry.space_group_name_H-M   'P 1'
#
loop_
_entity.id
_entity.type
_entity.pdbx_description
1 polymer ?
#
loop_
_entity_poly.entity_id
_entity_poly.type
_entity_poly.pdbx_seq_one_letter_code
_entity_poly.pdbx_strand_id
1 'polypeptide(L)'
;AAALVSENKSLCFPASVDSIPTCENTEDHVSMGLIAARKTRTVIENAEKIIAIELLNAFQAVHFRAPFHKEMGQGTQAVFDFMNETNGISFVSEDRILAPLIQKTLELVTRGSITELLQSSPGLQ
;
A
#
# COMPACT_ATOMS: atom_id res chain seq x y z
N ALA A 1 6.48 8.10 -0.76
CA ALA A 1 5.68 7.82 0.45
C ALA A 1 5.21 9.11 1.15
N ALA A 2 6.10 9.96 1.68
CA ALA A 2 5.71 11.14 2.47
C ALA A 2 4.73 12.10 1.78
N ALA A 3 4.91 12.37 0.48
CA ALA A 3 3.97 13.21 -0.30
C ALA A 3 2.54 12.64 -0.31
N LEU A 4 2.39 11.32 -0.48
CA LEU A 4 1.09 10.64 -0.47
C LEU A 4 0.42 10.73 0.91
N VAL A 5 1.20 10.61 1.99
CA VAL A 5 0.70 10.83 3.35
C VAL A 5 0.22 12.27 3.52
N SER A 6 0.96 13.25 3.01
CA SER A 6 0.57 14.65 3.07
C SER A 6 -0.69 14.96 2.26
N GLU A 7 -0.82 14.36 1.08
CA GLU A 7 -2.04 14.44 0.26
C GLU A 7 -3.24 13.83 0.99
N ASN A 8 -3.07 12.65 1.61
CA ASN A 8 -4.12 12.00 2.38
C ASN A 8 -4.62 12.88 3.53
N LYS A 9 -3.75 13.66 4.19
CA LYS A 9 -4.18 14.62 5.23
C LYS A 9 -5.21 15.62 4.71
N SER A 10 -5.01 16.15 3.51
CA SER A 10 -5.97 17.06 2.87
C SER A 10 -7.28 16.35 2.51
N LEU A 11 -7.21 15.07 2.14
CA LEU A 11 -8.39 14.25 1.84
C LEU A 11 -9.17 13.82 3.09
N CYS A 12 -8.57 13.82 4.28
CA CYS A 12 -9.24 13.37 5.51
C CYS A 12 -10.32 14.32 6.06
N PHE A 13 -10.51 15.52 5.50
CA PHE A 13 -11.67 16.35 5.87
C PHE A 13 -12.98 15.62 5.51
N PRO A 14 -13.92 15.41 6.45
CA PRO A 14 -15.12 14.63 6.16
C PRO A 14 -16.00 15.36 5.13
N ALA A 15 -16.39 14.70 4.03
CA ALA A 15 -17.30 15.31 3.07
C ALA A 15 -18.75 15.36 3.60
N SER A 16 -19.11 14.45 4.50
CA SER A 16 -20.47 14.31 5.03
C SER A 16 -20.90 15.39 6.02
N VAL A 17 -19.98 16.27 6.44
CA VAL A 17 -20.32 17.43 7.30
C VAL A 17 -20.69 18.67 6.47
N ASP A 18 -20.53 18.58 5.14
CA ASP A 18 -20.91 19.64 4.21
C ASP A 18 -22.27 19.31 3.56
N SER A 19 -23.12 20.32 3.42
CA SER A 19 -24.44 20.21 2.81
C SER A 19 -24.80 21.55 2.18
N ILE A 20 -25.17 21.53 0.90
CA ILE A 20 -25.63 22.71 0.16
C ILE A 20 -27.08 22.43 -0.24
N PRO A 21 -28.05 23.23 0.25
CA PRO A 21 -29.45 23.05 -0.11
C PRO A 21 -29.68 23.13 -1.62
N THR A 22 -30.48 22.21 -2.14
CA THR A 22 -30.86 22.15 -3.55
C THR A 22 -32.39 22.22 -3.70
N CYS A 23 -32.84 22.45 -4.94
CA CYS A 23 -34.27 22.44 -5.29
C CYS A 23 -35.13 23.39 -4.42
N GLU A 24 -34.71 24.65 -4.29
CA GLU A 24 -35.45 25.68 -3.53
C GLU A 24 -35.73 25.26 -2.07
N ASN A 25 -34.73 24.65 -1.41
CA ASN A 25 -34.80 24.06 -0.07
C ASN A 25 -35.70 22.82 0.07
N THR A 26 -36.08 22.15 -1.03
CA THR A 26 -36.72 20.83 -0.94
C THR A 26 -35.74 19.76 -0.49
N GLU A 27 -34.48 19.86 -0.93
CA GLU A 27 -33.35 19.05 -0.48
C GLU A 27 -32.46 19.92 0.40
N ASP A 28 -32.96 20.28 1.58
CA ASP A 28 -32.28 21.16 2.54
C ASP A 28 -31.12 20.48 3.29
N HIS A 29 -31.06 19.14 3.27
CA HIS A 29 -29.98 18.35 3.84
C HIS A 29 -29.55 17.21 2.93
N VAL A 30 -28.29 17.22 2.49
CA VAL A 30 -27.69 16.18 1.64
C VAL A 30 -26.42 15.62 2.27
N SER A 31 -26.09 14.36 1.98
CA SER A 31 -25.02 13.62 2.66
C SER A 31 -23.62 13.78 2.07
N MET A 32 -23.52 14.32 0.85
CA MET A 32 -22.29 14.33 0.04
C MET A 32 -21.58 12.97 -0.06
N GLY A 33 -22.33 11.87 0.08
CA GLY A 33 -21.78 10.52 0.23
C GLY A 33 -20.90 10.04 -0.93
N LEU A 34 -21.21 10.43 -2.16
CA LEU A 34 -20.40 10.08 -3.34
C LEU A 34 -19.03 10.76 -3.31
N ILE A 35 -18.94 11.99 -2.81
CA ILE A 35 -17.67 12.69 -2.62
C ILE A 35 -16.85 11.98 -1.55
N ALA A 36 -17.50 11.58 -0.43
CA ALA A 36 -16.86 10.81 0.62
C ALA A 36 -16.28 9.49 0.08
N ALA A 37 -17.07 8.73 -0.69
CA ALA A 37 -16.63 7.46 -1.29
C ALA A 37 -15.43 7.63 -2.24
N ARG A 38 -15.44 8.66 -3.10
CA ARG A 38 -14.32 8.96 -3.99
C ARG A 38 -13.04 9.31 -3.24
N LYS A 39 -13.15 10.13 -2.18
CA LYS A 39 -12.01 10.48 -1.31
C LYS A 39 -11.44 9.25 -0.63
N THR A 40 -12.29 8.39 -0.06
CA THR A 40 -11.87 7.12 0.55
C THR A 40 -11.13 6.24 -0.43
N ARG A 41 -11.64 6.09 -1.66
CA ARG A 41 -10.95 5.33 -2.71
C ARG A 41 -9.54 5.86 -2.98
N THR A 42 -9.38 7.17 -3.15
CA THR A 42 -8.05 7.77 -3.37
C THR A 42 -7.11 7.56 -2.18
N VAL A 43 -7.62 7.67 -0.95
CA VAL A 43 -6.82 7.40 0.26
C VAL A 43 -6.33 5.95 0.29
N ILE A 44 -7.18 4.98 -0.08
CA ILE A 44 -6.80 3.56 -0.18
C ILE A 44 -5.72 3.37 -1.25
N GLU A 45 -5.91 3.90 -2.46
CA GLU A 45 -4.93 3.82 -3.55
C GLU A 45 -3.56 4.43 -3.16
N ASN A 46 -3.58 5.48 -2.33
CA ASN A 46 -2.36 6.08 -1.78
C ASN A 46 -1.73 5.24 -0.67
N ALA A 47 -2.54 4.63 0.19
CA ALA A 47 -2.07 3.72 1.24
C ALA A 47 -1.40 2.47 0.64
N GLU A 48 -1.97 1.88 -0.40
CA GLU A 48 -1.38 0.74 -1.12
C GLU A 48 0.01 1.07 -1.66
N LYS A 49 0.19 2.25 -2.26
CA LYS A 49 1.51 2.75 -2.71
C LYS A 49 2.49 2.94 -1.57
N ILE A 50 2.04 3.43 -0.41
CA ILE A 50 2.89 3.60 0.77
C ILE A 50 3.37 2.24 1.27
N ILE A 51 2.46 1.29 1.43
CA ILE A 51 2.79 -0.08 1.86
C ILE A 51 3.70 -0.77 0.85
N ALA A 52 3.49 -0.59 -0.45
CA ALA A 52 4.37 -1.14 -1.48
C ALA A 52 5.81 -0.60 -1.37
N ILE A 53 5.97 0.71 -1.10
CA ILE A 53 7.29 1.31 -0.88
C ILE A 53 7.94 0.77 0.39
N GLU A 54 7.19 0.65 1.47
CA GLU A 54 7.68 0.09 2.74
C GLU A 54 8.14 -1.36 2.57
N LEU A 55 7.34 -2.18 1.90
CA LEU A 55 7.65 -3.58 1.63
C LEU A 55 8.90 -3.72 0.76
N LEU A 56 9.03 -2.90 -0.29
CA LEU A 56 10.24 -2.89 -1.11
C LEU A 56 11.47 -2.51 -0.27
N ASN A 57 11.35 -1.50 0.59
CA ASN A 57 12.45 -1.10 1.48
C ASN A 57 12.80 -2.20 2.49
N ALA A 58 11.81 -2.89 3.04
CA ALA A 58 12.03 -4.03 3.94
C ALA A 58 12.78 -5.17 3.22
N PHE A 59 12.38 -5.48 1.98
CA PHE A 59 13.08 -6.45 1.14
C PHE A 59 14.54 -6.07 0.90
N GLN A 60 14.83 -4.80 0.56
CA GLN A 60 16.22 -4.33 0.43
C GLN A 60 16.99 -4.41 1.77
N ALA A 61 16.35 -4.02 2.88
CA ALA A 61 16.97 -4.04 4.21
C ALA A 61 17.38 -5.45 4.63
N VAL A 62 16.58 -6.47 4.30
CA VAL A 62 16.93 -7.88 4.55
C VAL A 62 18.17 -8.28 3.76
N HIS A 63 18.29 -7.90 2.48
CA HIS A 63 19.50 -8.16 1.70
C HIS A 63 20.74 -7.52 2.30
N PHE A 64 20.65 -6.27 2.78
CA PHE A 64 21.76 -5.60 3.45
C PHE A 64 22.12 -6.25 4.80
N ARG A 65 21.13 -6.82 5.51
CA ARG A 65 21.32 -7.48 6.80
C ARG A 65 21.83 -8.92 6.69
N ALA A 66 21.51 -9.62 5.60
CA ALA A 66 21.81 -11.05 5.42
C ALA A 66 23.27 -11.47 5.66
N PRO A 67 24.31 -10.66 5.35
CA PRO A 67 25.70 -10.99 5.68
C PRO A 67 25.98 -11.11 7.18
N PHE A 68 25.18 -10.45 8.03
CA PHE A 68 25.40 -10.36 9.47
C PHE A 68 24.37 -11.16 10.28
N HIS A 69 23.12 -11.23 9.82
CA HIS A 69 22.05 -11.98 10.47
C HIS A 69 20.99 -12.38 9.44
N LYS A 70 20.82 -13.69 9.23
CA LYS A 70 19.88 -14.25 8.23
C LYS A 70 18.61 -14.87 8.83
N GLU A 71 18.55 -15.03 10.15
CA GLU A 71 17.38 -15.63 10.80
C GLU A 71 16.15 -14.71 10.66
N MET A 72 15.10 -15.24 10.04
CA MET A 72 13.81 -14.58 9.85
C MET A 72 12.70 -15.48 10.40
N GLY A 73 11.60 -14.87 10.85
CA GLY A 73 10.40 -15.63 11.17
C GLY A 73 9.83 -16.32 9.92
N GLN A 74 9.11 -17.42 10.09
CA GLN A 74 8.62 -18.25 8.98
C GLN A 74 7.83 -17.43 7.93
N GLY A 75 6.92 -16.55 8.37
CA GLY A 75 6.15 -15.71 7.46
C GLY A 75 7.01 -14.67 6.74
N THR A 76 7.96 -14.04 7.43
CA THR A 76 8.88 -13.07 6.83
C THR A 76 9.79 -13.74 5.80
N GLN A 77 10.29 -14.94 6.10
CA GLN A 77 11.10 -15.74 5.18
C GLN A 77 10.31 -16.08 3.91
N ALA A 78 9.08 -16.56 4.05
CA ALA A 78 8.21 -16.89 2.92
C ALA A 78 7.96 -15.67 2.00
N VAL A 79 7.66 -14.50 2.60
CA VAL A 79 7.44 -13.27 1.82
C VAL A 79 8.73 -12.81 1.14
N PHE A 80 9.87 -12.89 1.82
CA PHE A 80 11.16 -12.52 1.25
C PHE A 80 11.51 -13.40 0.05
N ASP A 81 11.39 -14.73 0.19
CA ASP A 81 11.68 -15.68 -0.88
C ASP A 81 10.75 -15.47 -2.08
N PHE A 82 9.44 -15.29 -1.84
CA PHE A 82 8.47 -14.98 -2.87
C PHE A 82 8.82 -13.70 -3.64
N MET A 83 9.20 -12.63 -2.94
CA MET A 83 9.63 -11.38 -3.59
C MET A 83 10.93 -11.56 -4.37
N ASN A 84 11.87 -12.35 -3.87
CA ASN A 84 13.15 -12.62 -4.53
C ASN A 84 12.98 -13.45 -5.81
N GLU A 85 11.96 -14.31 -5.86
CA GLU A 85 11.57 -15.09 -7.05
C GLU A 85 10.68 -14.31 -8.03
N THR A 86 10.12 -13.18 -7.60
CA THR A 86 9.19 -12.38 -8.42
C THR A 86 9.95 -11.55 -9.47
N ASN A 87 9.71 -11.84 -10.75
CA ASN A 87 10.29 -11.07 -11.86
C ASN A 87 9.91 -9.58 -11.80
N GLY A 88 10.92 -8.72 -11.90
CA GLY A 88 10.78 -7.26 -11.84
C GLY A 88 11.00 -6.67 -10.43
N ILE A 89 11.17 -7.51 -9.41
CA ILE A 89 11.68 -7.12 -8.10
C ILE A 89 13.09 -7.69 -7.96
N SER A 90 14.05 -6.86 -7.56
CA SER A 90 15.44 -7.27 -7.42
C SER A 90 16.14 -6.44 -6.34
N PHE A 91 17.20 -7.02 -5.77
CA PHE A 91 18.09 -6.26 -4.90
C PHE A 91 18.76 -5.12 -5.67
N VAL A 92 18.83 -3.95 -5.04
CA VAL A 92 19.40 -2.73 -5.60
C VAL A 92 20.73 -2.46 -4.92
N SER A 93 21.82 -2.89 -5.56
CA SER A 93 23.20 -2.68 -5.06
C SER A 93 23.77 -1.31 -5.42
N GLU A 94 23.26 -0.70 -6.48
CA GLU A 94 23.69 0.60 -7.00
C GLU A 94 22.46 1.42 -7.43
N ASP A 95 22.60 2.75 -7.48
CA ASP A 95 21.50 3.65 -7.82
C ASP A 95 20.92 3.34 -9.21
N ARG A 96 19.59 3.21 -9.24
CA ARG A 96 18.82 2.97 -10.45
C ARG A 96 17.41 3.50 -10.32
N ILE A 97 16.69 3.51 -11.43
CA ILE A 97 15.27 3.91 -11.45
C ILE A 97 14.45 2.89 -10.63
N LEU A 98 13.86 3.36 -9.53
CA LEU A 98 13.04 2.54 -8.62
C LEU A 98 11.58 2.42 -9.03
N ALA A 99 11.09 3.32 -9.89
CA ALA A 99 9.67 3.34 -10.28
C ALA A 99 9.15 1.98 -10.81
N PRO A 100 9.89 1.23 -11.65
CA PRO A 100 9.46 -0.10 -12.08
C PRO A 100 9.33 -1.11 -10.92
N LEU A 101 10.26 -1.06 -9.96
CA LEU A 101 10.23 -1.95 -8.79
C LEU A 101 9.04 -1.61 -7.89
N ILE A 102 8.84 -0.32 -7.61
CA ILE A 102 7.70 0.17 -6.81
C ILE A 102 6.37 -0.24 -7.47
N GLN A 103 6.26 -0.08 -8.80
CA GLN A 103 5.07 -0.49 -9.54
C GLN A 103 4.82 -1.99 -9.43
N LYS A 104 5.86 -2.81 -9.49
CA LYS A 104 5.73 -4.25 -9.37
C LYS A 104 5.38 -4.69 -7.95
N THR A 105 5.96 -4.06 -6.94
CA THR A 105 5.59 -4.30 -5.54
C THR A 105 4.16 -3.85 -5.26
N LEU A 106 3.69 -2.75 -5.87
CA LEU A 106 2.30 -2.29 -5.77
C LEU A 106 1.31 -3.30 -6.36
N GLU A 107 1.65 -3.96 -7.48
CA GLU A 107 0.83 -5.05 -8.03
C GLU A 107 0.68 -6.21 -7.04
N LEU A 108 1.72 -6.55 -6.28
CA LEU A 108 1.64 -7.60 -5.25
C LEU A 108 0.70 -7.22 -4.10
N VAL A 109 0.76 -5.95 -3.67
CA VAL A 109 -0.08 -5.42 -2.59
C VAL A 109 -1.55 -5.37 -3.02
N THR A 110 -1.83 -4.76 -4.18
CA THR A 110 -3.19 -4.57 -4.70
C THR A 110 -3.89 -5.89 -5.04
N ARG A 111 -3.14 -6.91 -5.46
CA ARG A 111 -3.67 -8.27 -5.70
C ARG A 111 -3.88 -9.08 -4.43
N GLY A 112 -3.37 -8.63 -3.28
CA GLY A 112 -3.41 -9.41 -2.05
C GLY A 112 -2.52 -10.65 -2.06
N SER A 113 -1.55 -10.76 -2.99
CA SER A 113 -0.75 -11.96 -3.22
C SER A 113 0.05 -12.39 -1.98
N ILE A 114 0.47 -11.44 -1.15
CA ILE A 114 1.19 -11.69 0.09
C ILE A 114 0.28 -12.31 1.15
N THR A 115 -0.96 -11.81 1.25
CA THR A 115 -1.96 -12.35 2.17
C THR A 115 -2.33 -13.78 1.78
N GLU A 116 -2.55 -14.02 0.48
CA GLU A 116 -2.82 -15.36 -0.06
C GLU A 116 -1.66 -16.34 0.24
N LEU A 117 -0.42 -15.92 -0.01
CA LEU A 117 0.77 -16.69 0.30
C LEU A 117 0.83 -17.11 1.77
N LEU A 118 0.64 -16.15 2.68
CA LEU A 118 0.68 -16.39 4.13
C LEU A 118 -0.47 -17.27 4.61
N GLN A 119 -1.68 -17.09 4.07
CA GLN A 119 -2.84 -17.92 4.42
C GLN A 119 -2.70 -19.37 3.96
N SER A 120 -2.00 -19.60 2.85
CA SER A 120 -1.73 -20.95 2.32
C SER A 120 -0.63 -21.71 3.06
N SER A 121 0.17 -21.01 3.88
CA SER A 121 1.32 -21.60 4.59
C SER A 121 0.88 -22.24 5.92
N PRO A 122 1.09 -23.55 6.12
CA PRO A 122 0.71 -24.23 7.37
C PRO A 122 1.49 -23.68 8.57
N GLY A 123 0.79 -23.26 9.64
CA GLY A 123 1.40 -22.82 10.90
C GLY A 123 1.44 -21.30 11.14
N LEU A 124 0.91 -20.48 10.22
CA LEU A 124 0.80 -19.02 10.33
C LEU A 124 -0.65 -18.51 10.48
N GLN A 125 -1.63 -19.42 10.63
CA GLN A 125 -3.04 -19.11 10.90
C GLN A 125 -3.33 -19.02 12.39
#